data_AF-A0A838TZ85-F1
#
_entry.id   AF-A0A838TZ85-F1
#
_cell.length_a   1.000
_cell.length_b   1.000
_cell.length_c   1.000
_cell.angle_alpha   90.00
_cell.angle_beta   90.00
_cell.angle_gamma   90.00
#
_symmetry.space_group_name_H-M   'P 1'
#
loop_
_entity.id
_entity.type
_entity.pdbx_description
1 polymer ?
#
loop_
_entity_poly.entity_id
_entity_poly.type
_entity_poly.pdbx_seq_one_letter_code
_entity_poly.pdbx_strand_id
1 'polypeptide(L)' 'MSKRGDAGVGRIQGLVIFVPNTKVGDKVKVKVTRVGRGYATAELVEVKPEE' A
#
# COMPACT_ATOMS: atom_id res chain seq x y z
N MET A 1 22.09 7.70 4.94
CA MET A 1 20.74 8.22 5.23
C MET A 1 19.74 7.20 4.72
N SER A 2 19.20 6.38 5.62
CA SER A 2 18.47 5.15 5.30
C SER A 2 17.08 5.44 4.75
N LYS A 3 16.90 5.45 3.42
CA LYS A 3 15.58 5.43 2.78
C LYS A 3 14.99 4.02 2.94
N ARG A 4 14.48 3.72 4.13
CA ARG A 4 13.58 2.57 4.38
C ARG A 4 12.13 3.06 4.38
N GLY A 5 11.82 3.98 3.46
CA GLY A 5 10.51 4.63 3.36
C GLY A 5 9.80 4.36 2.03
N ASP A 6 10.35 3.50 1.16
CA ASP A 6 9.85 3.33 -0.21
C ASP A 6 8.58 2.45 -0.32
N ALA A 7 8.14 1.82 0.78
CA ALA A 7 6.93 1.03 0.83
C ALA A 7 5.88 1.69 1.73
N GLY A 8 4.76 2.10 1.16
CA GLY A 8 3.61 2.56 1.92
C GLY A 8 2.86 1.38 2.53
N VAL A 9 2.39 1.59 3.76
CA VAL A 9 1.68 0.58 4.54
C VAL A 9 0.24 1.03 4.71
N GLY A 10 -0.68 0.23 4.19
CA GLY A 10 -2.11 0.38 4.42
C GLY A 10 -2.59 -0.57 5.51
N ARG A 11 -3.65 -0.20 6.24
CA ARG A 11 -4.40 -1.13 7.09
C ARG A 11 -5.85 -1.09 6.69
N ILE A 12 -6.41 -2.26 6.39
CA ILE A 12 -7.83 -2.42 6.06
C ILE A 12 -8.38 -3.52 6.96
N GLN A 13 -9.36 -3.18 7.80
CA GLN A 13 -10.05 -4.13 8.69
C GLN A 13 -9.10 -5.01 9.54
N GLY A 14 -8.00 -4.44 10.03
CA GLY A 14 -7.00 -5.15 10.83
C GLY A 14 -5.98 -5.97 10.02
N LEU A 15 -6.14 -6.07 8.70
CA LEU A 15 -5.16 -6.67 7.80
C LEU A 15 -4.17 -5.60 7.32
N VAL A 16 -2.88 -5.87 7.52
CA VAL A 16 -1.80 -5.00 7.05
C VAL A 16 -1.54 -5.28 5.57
N ILE A 17 -1.57 -4.25 4.74
CA ILE A 17 -1.36 -4.36 3.30
C ILE A 17 -0.11 -3.56 2.93
N PHE A 18 0.85 -4.23 2.31
CA PHE A 18 2.06 -3.59 1.80
C PHE A 18 1.84 -3.20 0.35
N VAL A 19 2.03 -1.91 0.05
CA VAL A 19 1.87 -1.36 -1.30
C VAL A 19 3.14 -0.58 -1.67
N PRO A 20 3.93 -1.06 -2.63
CA PRO A 20 5.11 -0.33 -3.10
C PRO A 20 4.68 0.94 -3.86
N ASN A 21 5.55 1.96 -3.88
CA ASN A 21 5.33 3.22 -4.60
C ASN A 21 4.12 4.06 -4.14
N THR A 22 3.68 3.92 -2.89
CA THR A 22 2.64 4.77 -2.29
C THR A 22 3.23 5.69 -1.25
N LYS A 23 2.69 6.91 -1.11
CA LYS A 23 3.03 7.83 -0.02
C LYS A 23 1.89 7.93 0.99
N VAL A 24 2.25 8.38 2.19
CA VAL A 24 1.27 8.67 3.24
C VAL A 24 0.40 9.84 2.79
N GLY A 25 -0.92 9.64 2.79
CA GLY A 25 -1.90 10.64 2.33
C GLY A 25 -2.50 10.35 0.96
N ASP A 26 -1.90 9.46 0.16
CA ASP A 26 -2.43 9.13 -1.16
C ASP A 26 -3.66 8.21 -1.05
N LYS A 27 -4.76 8.59 -1.71
CA LYS A 27 -5.89 7.71 -1.97
C LYS A 27 -5.65 6.96 -3.28
N VAL A 28 -5.08 5.78 -3.16
CA VAL A 28 -4.82 4.92 -4.31
C VAL A 28 -5.76 3.72 -4.36
N LYS A 29 -6.05 3.24 -5.57
CA LYS A 29 -6.63 1.92 -5.77
C LYS A 29 -5.51 0.91 -5.93
N VAL A 30 -5.58 -0.15 -5.14
CA VAL A 30 -4.58 -1.22 -5.12
C VAL A 30 -5.26 -2.54 -5.41
N LYS A 31 -4.57 -3.42 -6.15
CA LYS A 31 -5.02 -4.78 -6.43
C LYS A 31 -4.20 -5.74 -5.59
N VAL A 32 -4.88 -6.45 -4.70
CA VAL A 32 -4.24 -7.48 -3.88
C VAL A 32 -3.83 -8.65 -4.79
N THR A 33 -2.53 -8.91 -4.86
CA THR A 33 -1.98 -10.01 -5.67
C THR A 33 -1.70 -11.24 -4.82
N ARG A 34 -1.41 -11.05 -3.52
CA ARG A 34 -1.12 -12.15 -2.60
C ARG A 34 -1.59 -11.83 -1.18
N VAL A 35 -2.23 -12.81 -0.54
CA VAL A 35 -2.62 -12.74 0.87
C VAL A 35 -1.83 -13.78 1.66
N GLY A 36 -1.16 -13.36 2.73
CA GLY A 36 -0.43 -14.19 3.67
C GLY A 36 -1.12 -14.29 5.02
N ARG A 37 -0.49 -15.01 5.98
CA ARG A 37 -0.98 -15.07 7.37
C ARG A 37 -0.63 -13.77 8.09
N GLY A 38 -1.56 -12.82 8.10
CA GLY A 38 -1.48 -11.56 8.86
C GLY A 38 -1.11 -10.32 8.03
N TYR A 39 -0.78 -10.49 6.77
CA TYR A 39 -0.55 -9.38 5.84
C TYR A 39 -0.96 -9.74 4.42
N ALA A 40 -1.18 -8.74 3.58
CA ALA A 40 -1.34 -8.89 2.15
C ALA A 40 -0.35 -8.00 1.41
N THR A 41 0.00 -8.40 0.20
CA THR A 41 0.76 -7.60 -0.74
C THR A 41 -0.16 -7.19 -1.87
N ALA A 42 -0.12 -5.91 -2.22
CA ALA A 42 -0.94 -5.37 -3.28
C ALA A 42 -0.08 -4.50 -4.21
N GLU A 43 -0.47 -4.47 -5.47
CA GLU A 43 0.13 -3.62 -6.49
C GLU A 43 -0.73 -2.37 -6.71
N LEU A 44 -0.09 -1.24 -6.96
CA LEU A 44 -0.76 0.02 -7.23
C LEU A 44 -1.37 -0.02 -8.63
N VAL A 45 -2.68 0.20 -8.74
CA VAL A 45 -3.40 0.23 -10.03
C VAL A 45 -3.65 1.65 -10.50
N GLU A 46 -4.14 2.52 -9.61
CA GLU A 46 -4.38 3.93 -9.91
C GLU A 46 -4.01 4.81 -8.70
N VAL A 47 -3.25 5.88 -8.95
CA VAL A 47 -3.10 6.99 -8.01
C VAL A 47 -4.18 8.00 -8.38
N LYS A 48 -5.14 8.24 -7.50
CA LYS A 48 -6.01 9.41 -7.63
C LYS A 48 -5.44 10.49 -6.72
N PRO A 49 -4.64 11.44 -7.23
CA PRO A 49 -4.49 12.70 -6.52
C PRO A 49 -5.89 13.32 -6.51
N GLU A 50 -6.54 13.34 -5.35
CA GLU A 50 -7.59 14.33 -5.14
C GLU A 50 -6.87 15.68 -5.18
N GLU A 51 -7.16 16.50 -6.20
CA GLU A 51 -6.78 17.92 -6.28
C GLU A 51 -7.28 18.71 -5.07
#